data_AF-A0A7X9B9C5-F1
#
_entry.id   AF-A0A7X9B9C5-F1
#
_cell.length_a   1.000
_cell.length_b   1.000
_cell.length_c   1.000
_cell.angle_alpha   90.00
_cell.angle_beta   90.00
_cell.angle_gamma   90.00
#
_symmetry.space_group_name_H-M   'P 1'
#
loop_
_entity.id
_entity.type
_entity.pdbx_description
1 polymer ?
#
loop_
_entity_poly.entity_id
_entity_poly.type
_entity_poly.pdbx_seq_one_letter_code
_entity_poly.pdbx_strand_id
1 'polypeptide(L)'
;MDNKILVINRGSCSVGYSIPEMSVNRSFRPLGQPGDRMTISKEELKALNYTHGGRIIIEKYLMFDEDFARSLGLDVEPEYNYTIEDVKKLLTSGTLEQLEDCLEFAPEGVL
;
A
#
# COMPACT_ATOMS: atom_id res chain seq x y z
N MET A 1 -5.13 22.23 -5.53
CA MET A 1 -5.07 21.11 -4.58
C MET A 1 -4.60 19.90 -5.35
N ASP A 2 -3.44 19.33 -5.01
CA ASP A 2 -2.89 18.19 -5.74
C ASP A 2 -3.84 16.98 -5.61
N ASN A 3 -4.58 16.70 -6.69
CA ASN A 3 -5.53 15.59 -6.77
C ASN A 3 -4.84 14.24 -7.01
N LYS A 4 -3.51 14.22 -6.92
CA LYS A 4 -2.68 13.05 -7.18
C LYS A 4 -1.94 12.61 -5.92
N ILE A 5 -1.64 11.34 -5.85
CA ILE A 5 -0.97 10.70 -4.72
C ILE A 5 0.00 9.66 -5.26
N LEU A 6 1.17 9.56 -4.63
CA LEU A 6 2.13 8.50 -4.93
C LEU A 6 1.61 7.21 -4.30
N VAL A 7 1.49 6.17 -5.12
CA VAL A 7 1.10 4.83 -4.69
C VAL A 7 2.23 3.88 -5.00
N ILE A 8 2.54 3.02 -4.04
CA ILE A 8 3.63 2.07 -4.07
C ILE A 8 3.05 0.67 -3.91
N ASN A 9 3.49 -0.27 -4.73
CA ASN A 9 3.24 -1.69 -4.50
C ASN A 9 4.17 -2.19 -3.41
N ARG A 10 3.61 -2.62 -2.29
CA ARG A 10 4.35 -3.19 -1.15
C ARG A 10 4.67 -4.68 -1.33
N GLY A 11 4.01 -5.35 -2.28
CA GLY A 11 4.13 -6.78 -2.48
C GLY A 11 5.38 -7.20 -3.26
N SER A 12 5.79 -8.46 -3.06
CA SER A 12 6.85 -9.13 -3.82
C SER A 12 6.40 -9.62 -5.21
N CYS A 13 5.12 -9.47 -5.54
CA CYS A 13 4.53 -9.82 -6.83
C CYS A 13 4.01 -8.58 -7.57
N SER A 14 3.69 -8.73 -8.86
CA SER A 14 3.08 -7.64 -9.62
C SER A 14 1.61 -7.52 -9.27
N VAL A 15 1.14 -6.28 -9.12
CA VAL A 15 -0.24 -5.98 -8.70
C VAL A 15 -0.87 -5.12 -9.78
N GLY A 16 -2.09 -5.46 -10.18
CA GLY A 16 -2.79 -4.72 -11.22
C GLY A 16 -4.29 -4.68 -10.99
N TYR A 17 -4.91 -3.65 -11.54
CA TYR A 17 -6.35 -3.48 -11.50
C TYR A 17 -6.84 -2.78 -12.75
N SER A 18 -8.14 -2.90 -13.01
CA SER A 18 -8.83 -2.17 -14.07
C SER A 18 -10.13 -1.59 -13.54
N ILE A 19 -10.41 -0.34 -13.93
CA ILE A 19 -11.67 0.35 -13.66
C ILE A 19 -12.23 0.75 -15.04
N PRO A 20 -13.05 -0.11 -15.66
CA PRO A 20 -13.56 0.10 -17.01
C PRO A 20 -14.29 1.43 -17.19
N GLU A 21 -15.08 1.83 -16.18
CA GLU A 21 -15.89 3.06 -16.18
C GLU A 21 -15.03 4.33 -16.29
N MET A 22 -13.77 4.25 -15.85
CA MET A 22 -12.79 5.34 -15.92
C MET A 22 -11.77 5.14 -17.05
N SER A 23 -11.87 4.06 -17.83
CA SER A 23 -10.84 3.65 -18.80
C SER A 23 -9.44 3.54 -18.19
N VAL A 24 -9.37 3.05 -16.95
CA VAL A 24 -8.11 2.89 -16.21
C VAL A 24 -7.66 1.44 -16.22
N ASN A 25 -6.37 1.24 -16.51
CA ASN A 25 -5.67 -0.02 -16.32
C ASN A 25 -4.30 0.27 -15.71
N ARG A 26 -4.02 -0.34 -14.56
CA ARG A 26 -2.75 -0.15 -13.85
C ARG A 26 -2.06 -1.47 -13.61
N SER A 27 -0.74 -1.44 -13.70
CA SER A 27 0.13 -2.56 -13.37
C SER A 27 1.35 -1.99 -12.65
N PHE A 28 1.56 -2.44 -11.41
CA PHE A 28 2.71 -2.12 -10.59
C PHE A 28 3.65 -3.32 -10.58
N ARG A 29 4.95 -3.06 -10.74
CA ARG A 29 5.99 -4.09 -10.59
C ARG A 29 6.20 -4.41 -9.11
N PRO A 30 6.83 -5.55 -8.76
CA PRO A 30 7.19 -5.88 -7.39
C PRO A 30 7.99 -4.77 -6.70
N LEU A 31 7.85 -4.65 -5.37
CA LEU A 31 8.56 -3.69 -4.55
C LEU A 31 10.08 -3.70 -4.84
N GLY A 32 10.66 -2.52 -5.06
CA GLY A 32 12.09 -2.36 -5.35
C GLY A 32 12.48 -2.54 -6.83
N GLN A 33 11.53 -2.87 -7.72
CA GLN A 33 11.76 -2.86 -9.17
C GLN A 33 11.33 -1.53 -9.82
N PRO A 34 11.93 -1.14 -10.96
CA PRO A 34 11.44 0.02 -11.73
C PRO A 34 9.97 -0.16 -12.13
N GLY A 35 9.11 0.75 -11.66
CA GLY A 35 7.65 0.67 -11.84
C GLY A 35 6.89 0.08 -10.66
N ASP A 36 7.52 -0.06 -9.49
CA ASP A 36 6.87 -0.39 -8.21
C ASP A 36 5.94 0.72 -7.71
N ARG A 37 6.15 1.96 -8.17
CA ARG A 37 5.41 3.14 -7.73
C ARG A 37 4.88 3.96 -8.89
N MET A 38 3.73 4.59 -8.69
CA MET A 38 3.08 5.42 -9.70
C MET A 38 2.23 6.50 -9.03
N THR A 39 2.22 7.68 -9.65
CA THR A 39 1.38 8.79 -9.22
C THR A 39 0.01 8.67 -9.87
N ILE A 40 -1.03 8.38 -9.08
CA ILE A 40 -2.42 8.21 -9.56
C ILE A 40 -3.36 9.23 -8.91
N SER A 41 -4.58 9.38 -9.43
CA SER A 41 -5.54 10.34 -8.85
C SER A 41 -6.20 9.76 -7.59
N LYS A 42 -6.55 10.64 -6.65
CA LYS A 42 -7.31 10.25 -5.46
C LYS A 42 -8.70 9.71 -5.81
N GLU A 43 -9.30 10.21 -6.90
CA GLU A 43 -10.56 9.71 -7.44
C GLU A 43 -10.46 8.28 -7.97
N GLU A 44 -9.35 7.91 -8.62
CA GLU A 44 -9.08 6.56 -9.10
C GLU A 44 -9.01 5.56 -7.93
N LEU A 45 -8.32 5.92 -6.84
CA LEU A 45 -8.28 5.09 -5.62
C LEU A 45 -9.64 4.96 -4.94
N LYS A 46 -10.41 6.06 -4.88
CA LYS A 46 -11.80 6.00 -4.36
C LYS A 46 -12.64 5.05 -5.19
N ALA A 47 -12.59 5.16 -6.51
CA ALA A 47 -13.32 4.27 -7.41
C ALA A 47 -12.88 2.81 -7.22
N LEU A 48 -11.56 2.55 -7.15
CA LEU A 48 -11.01 1.22 -6.88
C LEU A 48 -11.53 0.64 -5.57
N ASN A 49 -11.64 1.43 -4.50
CA ASN A 49 -12.16 0.96 -3.21
C ASN A 49 -13.60 0.42 -3.29
N TYR A 50 -14.40 0.93 -4.24
CA TYR A 50 -15.78 0.50 -4.47
C TYR A 50 -15.90 -0.64 -5.49
N THR A 51 -14.84 -1.03 -6.19
CA THR A 51 -14.91 -2.17 -7.13
C THR A 51 -14.76 -3.50 -6.40
N HIS A 52 -15.29 -4.56 -7.01
CA HIS A 52 -15.13 -5.91 -6.49
C HIS A 52 -13.65 -6.31 -6.44
N GLY A 53 -13.16 -6.63 -5.25
CA GLY A 53 -11.75 -6.97 -5.01
C GLY A 53 -10.79 -5.77 -4.93
N GLY A 54 -11.22 -4.56 -5.31
CA GLY A 54 -10.37 -3.38 -5.29
C GLY A 54 -9.98 -2.95 -3.87
N ARG A 55 -10.87 -3.14 -2.89
CA ARG A 55 -10.56 -2.96 -1.47
C ARG A 55 -9.41 -3.86 -0.99
N ILE A 56 -9.40 -5.13 -1.41
CA ILE A 56 -8.32 -6.08 -1.07
C ILE A 56 -6.99 -5.63 -1.70
N ILE A 57 -7.03 -5.14 -2.95
CA ILE A 57 -5.85 -4.60 -3.62
C ILE A 57 -5.26 -3.44 -2.83
N ILE A 58 -6.13 -2.52 -2.39
CA ILE A 58 -5.72 -1.35 -1.61
C ILE A 58 -5.15 -1.76 -0.25
N GLU A 59 -5.86 -2.60 0.50
CA GLU A 59 -5.48 -3.01 1.86
C GLU A 59 -4.19 -3.82 1.91
N LYS A 60 -4.03 -4.79 1.00
CA LYS A 60 -2.96 -5.78 1.09
C LYS A 60 -1.73 -5.47 0.24
N TYR A 61 -1.89 -4.69 -0.82
CA TYR A 61 -0.85 -4.60 -1.85
C TYR A 61 -0.38 -3.19 -2.16
N LEU A 62 -1.17 -2.16 -1.84
CA LEU A 62 -0.84 -0.78 -2.13
C LEU A 62 -0.52 -0.01 -0.84
N MET A 63 0.44 0.90 -0.92
CA MET A 63 0.87 1.80 0.14
C MET A 63 0.86 3.24 -0.40
N PHE A 64 0.33 4.16 0.38
CA PHE A 64 0.20 5.58 0.06
C PHE A 64 -0.09 6.38 1.33
N ASP A 65 -0.19 7.71 1.22
CA ASP A 65 -0.45 8.64 2.33
C ASP A 65 -1.51 8.12 3.33
N GLU A 66 -1.13 8.07 4.62
CA GLU A 66 -1.96 7.54 5.72
C GLU A 66 -3.25 8.33 5.90
N ASP A 67 -3.18 9.67 5.82
CA ASP A 67 -4.37 10.52 5.98
C ASP A 67 -5.40 10.20 4.90
N PHE A 68 -4.94 10.00 3.66
CA PHE A 68 -5.81 9.57 2.59
C PHE A 68 -6.31 8.13 2.78
N ALA A 69 -5.47 7.22 3.25
CA ALA A 69 -5.88 5.84 3.54
C ALA A 69 -7.01 5.78 4.59
N ARG A 70 -6.86 6.51 5.70
CA ARG A 70 -7.91 6.66 6.71
C ARG A 70 -9.19 7.26 6.13
N SER A 71 -9.07 8.21 5.20
CA SER A 71 -10.23 8.80 4.51
C SER A 71 -11.01 7.79 3.63
N LEU A 72 -10.37 6.69 3.22
CA LEU A 72 -11.01 5.57 2.51
C LEU A 72 -11.63 4.53 3.45
N GLY A 73 -11.50 4.71 4.76
CA GLY A 73 -11.96 3.77 5.78
C GLY A 73 -11.06 2.54 5.92
N LEU A 74 -9.77 2.69 5.61
CA LEU A 74 -8.74 1.69 5.88
C LEU A 74 -8.30 1.82 7.34
N ASP A 75 -8.09 0.69 7.99
CA ASP A 75 -7.43 0.67 9.29
C ASP A 75 -5.92 0.68 9.04
N VAL A 76 -5.26 1.72 9.54
CA VAL A 76 -3.87 2.02 9.20
C VAL A 76 -3.07 2.06 10.48
N GLU A 77 -2.22 1.07 10.67
CA GLU A 77 -1.31 0.97 11.80
C GLU A 77 0.02 1.69 11.49
N PRO A 78 0.83 2.08 12.49
CA PRO A 78 2.13 2.73 12.28
C PRO A 78 3.06 1.97 11.32
N GLU A 79 2.98 0.64 11.33
CA GLU A 79 3.72 -0.30 10.49
C GLU A 79 3.36 -0.20 9.00
N TYR A 80 2.22 0.42 8.68
CA TYR A 80 1.69 0.47 7.32
C TYR A 80 2.68 1.05 6.31
N ASN A 81 3.45 2.06 6.73
CA ASN A 81 4.45 2.75 5.90
C ASN A 81 5.90 2.29 6.13
N TYR A 82 6.12 1.18 6.83
CA TYR A 82 7.48 0.68 7.03
C TYR A 82 8.18 0.45 5.70
N THR A 83 9.34 1.10 5.56
CA THR A 83 10.22 0.89 4.42
C THR A 83 11.08 -0.34 4.64
N ILE A 84 11.78 -0.78 3.58
CA ILE A 84 12.77 -1.86 3.68
C ILE A 84 13.85 -1.53 4.74
N GLU A 85 14.19 -0.26 4.91
CA GLU A 85 15.17 0.16 5.92
C GLU A 85 14.60 0.09 7.34
N ASP A 86 13.34 0.44 7.53
CA ASP A 86 12.65 0.33 8.82
C ASP A 86 12.52 -1.14 9.23
N VAL A 87 12.13 -2.00 8.30
CA VAL A 87 12.07 -3.46 8.52
C VAL A 87 13.45 -4.02 8.86
N LYS A 88 14.51 -3.62 8.14
CA LYS A 88 15.88 -4.03 8.47
C LYS A 88 16.29 -3.56 9.87
N LYS A 89 15.94 -2.33 10.24
CA LYS A 89 16.26 -1.78 11.56
C LYS A 89 15.50 -2.53 12.66
N LEU A 90 14.22 -2.82 12.45
CA LEU A 90 13.40 -3.64 13.34
C LEU A 90 14.05 -5.01 13.57
N LEU A 91 14.43 -5.70 12.50
CA LEU A 91 15.01 -7.05 12.56
C LEU A 91 16.43 -7.12 13.17
N THR A 92 17.21 -6.03 13.09
CA THR A 92 18.62 -6.03 13.54
C THR A 92 18.83 -5.35 14.88
N SER A 93 17.99 -4.36 15.22
CA SER A 93 18.19 -3.46 16.35
C SER A 93 16.90 -3.12 17.11
N GLY A 94 15.74 -3.61 16.66
CA GLY A 94 14.46 -3.40 17.33
C GLY A 94 14.31 -4.26 18.58
N THR A 95 13.32 -3.94 19.42
CA THR A 95 12.95 -4.79 20.56
C THR A 95 12.11 -5.98 20.11
N LEU A 96 12.05 -7.02 20.94
CA LEU A 96 11.18 -8.17 20.69
C LEU A 96 9.70 -7.75 20.65
N GLU A 97 9.29 -6.85 21.54
CA GLU A 97 7.93 -6.30 21.59
C GLU A 97 7.56 -5.60 20.26
N GLN A 98 8.45 -4.76 19.72
CA GLN A 98 8.21 -4.11 18.42
C GLN A 98 8.11 -5.12 17.27
N LEU A 99 8.84 -6.23 17.35
CA LEU A 99 8.76 -7.29 16.36
C LEU A 99 7.44 -8.06 16.48
N GLU A 100 7.01 -8.37 17.70
CA GLU A 100 5.71 -9.00 17.98
C GLU A 100 4.55 -8.12 17.48
N ASP A 101 4.56 -6.82 17.81
CA ASP A 101 3.54 -5.87 17.33
C ASP A 101 3.50 -5.85 15.78
N CYS A 102 4.66 -5.83 15.13
CA CYS A 102 4.74 -5.86 13.68
C CYS A 102 4.20 -7.18 13.09
N LEU A 103 4.42 -8.31 13.74
CA LEU A 103 3.90 -9.60 13.27
C LEU A 103 2.38 -9.73 13.45
N GLU A 104 1.82 -9.09 14.47
CA GLU A 104 0.39 -9.18 14.79
C GLU A 104 -0.46 -8.14 14.04
N PHE A 105 0.05 -6.91 13.87
CA PHE A 105 -0.76 -5.78 13.42
C PHE A 105 -0.33 -5.20 12.07
N ALA A 106 0.87 -5.50 11.58
CA ALA A 106 1.31 -4.95 10.31
C ALA A 106 0.49 -5.53 9.14
N PRO A 107 0.22 -4.72 8.09
CA PRO A 107 -0.39 -5.22 6.88
C PRO A 107 0.45 -6.34 6.24
N GLU A 108 -0.24 -7.29 5.60
CA GLU A 108 0.42 -8.36 4.84
C GLU A 108 1.47 -7.79 3.88
N GLY A 109 2.68 -8.36 3.91
CA GLY A 109 3.80 -7.94 3.07
C GLY A 109 4.73 -6.87 3.65
N VAL A 110 4.58 -6.46 4.91
CA VAL A 110 5.62 -5.70 5.64
C VAL A 110 6.86 -6.56 5.91
N LEU A 111 6.66 -7.81 6.33
CA LEU A 111 7.70 -8.81 6.62
C LEU A 111 7.66 -9.98 5.63
#